data_AF-A0A7C5Q6U0-F1
#
_entry.id   AF-A0A7C5Q6U0-F1
#
_cell.length_a   1.000
_cell.length_b   1.000
_cell.length_c   1.000
_cell.angle_alpha   90.00
_cell.angle_beta   90.00
_cell.angle_gamma   90.00
#
_symmetry.space_group_name_H-M   'P 1'
#
loop_
_entity.id
_entity.type
_entity.pdbx_description
1 polymer ?
#
loop_
_entity_poly.entity_id
_entity_poly.type
_entity_poly.pdbx_seq_one_letter_code
_entity_poly.pdbx_strand_id
1 'polypeptide(L)'
;MASKQGFGWNGFLVRFIFAIIVVFATYNPEGVSYYDWVYDALPEFSVIKAFAGVILLIAWIILIRATLGSLGAIGILLAAAFFGLAIWLVVDGLGLSTDNFRVISYIIEILLASVLSIGVSWSHVRRRVSGQVDTDELDRG
;
A
#
# COMPACT_ATOMS: atom_id res chain seq x y z
N MET A 1 6.13 -27.28 -19.08
CA MET A 1 6.59 -25.92 -19.45
C MET A 1 6.32 -25.01 -18.26
N ALA A 2 7.31 -24.81 -17.39
CA ALA A 2 7.19 -23.84 -16.31
C ALA A 2 7.33 -22.44 -16.92
N SER A 3 6.25 -21.65 -16.91
CA SER A 3 6.33 -20.24 -17.26
C SER A 3 7.33 -19.60 -16.30
N LYS A 4 8.45 -19.09 -16.81
CA LYS A 4 9.36 -18.22 -16.06
C LYS A 4 8.55 -16.99 -15.63
N GLN A 5 7.94 -17.05 -14.45
CA GLN A 5 7.30 -15.91 -13.80
C GLN A 5 8.42 -15.03 -13.24
N GLY A 6 9.28 -14.50 -14.12
CA GLY A 6 10.13 -13.38 -13.75
C GLY A 6 9.21 -12.27 -13.28
N PHE A 7 9.49 -11.64 -12.13
CA PHE A 7 8.67 -10.56 -11.56
C PHE A 7 8.29 -9.57 -12.66
N GLY A 8 7.09 -9.78 -13.19
CA GLY A 8 6.50 -9.01 -14.25
C GLY A 8 5.63 -7.97 -13.59
N TRP A 9 5.40 -6.87 -14.27
CA TRP A 9 4.47 -5.81 -13.88
C TRP A 9 3.18 -6.33 -13.23
N ASN A 10 2.69 -7.51 -13.63
CA ASN A 10 1.59 -8.25 -13.00
C ASN A 10 1.73 -8.44 -11.49
N GLY A 11 2.92 -8.82 -11.00
CA GLY A 11 3.17 -9.01 -9.57
C GLY A 11 3.11 -7.70 -8.80
N PHE A 12 3.61 -6.61 -9.38
CA PHE A 12 3.49 -5.28 -8.78
C PHE A 12 2.03 -4.83 -8.76
N LEU A 13 1.30 -4.98 -9.87
CA LEU A 13 -0.10 -4.60 -9.97
C LEU A 13 -0.99 -5.33 -8.97
N VAL A 14 -0.79 -6.65 -8.76
CA VAL A 14 -1.54 -7.40 -7.74
C VAL A 14 -1.28 -6.85 -6.34
N ARG A 15 -0.03 -6.53 -6.00
CA ARG A 15 0.32 -5.92 -4.70
C ARG A 15 -0.27 -4.53 -4.55
N PHE A 16 -0.30 -3.76 -5.64
CA PHE A 16 -0.88 -2.43 -5.67
C PHE A 16 -2.39 -2.46 -5.46
N ILE A 17 -3.11 -3.31 -6.20
CA ILE A 17 -4.55 -3.50 -6.03
C ILE A 17 -4.84 -4.00 -4.61
N PHE A 18 -4.04 -4.93 -4.08
CA PHE A 18 -4.18 -5.38 -2.71
C PHE A 18 -4.00 -4.24 -1.70
N ALA A 19 -2.99 -3.39 -1.88
CA ALA A 19 -2.79 -2.22 -1.02
C ALA A 19 -3.95 -1.22 -1.12
N ILE A 20 -4.47 -0.95 -2.32
CA ILE A 20 -5.67 -0.13 -2.51
C ILE A 20 -6.84 -0.71 -1.74
N ILE A 21 -7.14 -2.00 -1.90
CA ILE A 21 -8.25 -2.65 -1.20
C ILE A 21 -8.10 -2.49 0.32
N VAL A 22 -6.91 -2.74 0.87
CA VAL A 22 -6.68 -2.61 2.32
C VAL A 22 -6.88 -1.18 2.80
N VAL A 23 -6.34 -0.19 2.09
CA VAL A 23 -6.47 1.22 2.46
C VAL A 23 -7.93 1.67 2.39
N PHE A 24 -8.59 1.45 1.25
CA PHE A 24 -9.98 1.88 1.03
C PHE A 24 -11.01 1.09 1.86
N ALA A 25 -10.73 -0.18 2.17
CA ALA A 25 -11.56 -0.95 3.08
C ALA A 25 -11.42 -0.45 4.53
N THR A 26 -10.31 0.22 4.88
CA THR A 26 -10.13 0.80 6.21
C THR A 26 -10.91 2.09 6.35
N TYR A 27 -10.75 2.99 5.37
CA TYR A 27 -11.42 4.26 5.31
C TYR A 27 -11.60 4.69 3.84
N ASN A 28 -12.72 5.32 3.54
CA ASN A 28 -12.91 6.08 2.30
C ASN A 28 -13.96 7.18 2.53
N PRO A 29 -13.90 8.28 1.78
CA PRO A 29 -14.79 9.42 2.01
C PRO A 29 -16.24 9.17 1.56
N GLU A 30 -16.57 8.01 1.01
CA GLU A 30 -17.94 7.66 0.58
C GLU A 30 -18.79 7.08 1.71
N GLY A 31 -18.21 6.86 2.89
CA GLY A 31 -18.93 6.27 4.04
C GLY A 31 -19.12 4.76 3.92
N VAL A 32 -18.36 4.09 3.04
CA VAL A 32 -18.46 2.64 2.81
C VAL A 32 -17.15 1.97 3.18
N SER A 33 -16.74 2.11 4.45
CA SER A 33 -15.50 1.52 4.96
C SER A 33 -15.71 0.74 6.25
N TYR A 34 -14.69 -0.02 6.68
CA TYR A 34 -14.68 -0.68 7.99
C TYR A 34 -14.80 0.34 9.13
N TYR A 35 -14.17 1.52 8.98
CA TYR A 35 -14.32 2.61 9.95
C TYR A 35 -15.79 3.00 10.11
N ASP A 36 -16.49 3.30 9.02
CA ASP A 36 -17.90 3.71 9.05
C ASP A 36 -18.80 2.59 9.60
N TRP A 37 -18.55 1.35 9.16
CA TRP A 37 -19.32 0.17 9.62
C TRP A 37 -19.20 -0.07 11.13
N VAL A 38 -18.06 0.26 11.72
CA VAL A 38 -17.86 0.17 13.17
C VAL A 38 -18.39 1.41 13.88
N TYR A 39 -18.09 2.60 13.37
CA TYR A 39 -18.38 3.88 14.02
C TYR A 39 -19.89 4.17 14.09
N ASP A 40 -20.63 3.92 13.01
CA ASP A 40 -22.06 4.24 12.95
C ASP A 40 -22.92 3.30 13.80
N ALA A 41 -22.38 2.14 14.16
CA ALA A 41 -23.08 1.10 14.92
C ALA A 41 -22.25 0.61 16.12
N LEU A 42 -21.59 1.55 16.82
CA LEU A 42 -20.81 1.28 18.03
C LEU A 42 -21.60 0.57 19.16
N PRO A 43 -22.89 0.87 19.42
CA PRO A 43 -23.67 0.12 20.41
C PRO A 43 -23.87 -1.37 20.04
N GLU A 44 -23.69 -1.72 18.76
CA GLU A 44 -23.89 -3.06 18.19
C GLU A 44 -22.58 -3.63 17.63
N PHE A 45 -21.53 -3.64 18.45
CA PHE A 45 -20.27 -4.27 18.06
C PHE A 45 -20.41 -5.80 18.05
N SER A 46 -20.37 -6.40 16.86
CA SER A 46 -20.57 -7.83 16.65
C SER A 46 -19.26 -8.60 16.48
N VAL A 47 -19.32 -9.92 16.69
CA VAL A 47 -18.17 -10.83 16.44
C VAL A 47 -17.70 -10.75 14.98
N ILE A 48 -18.62 -10.53 14.03
CA ILE A 48 -18.29 -10.41 12.60
C ILE A 48 -17.44 -9.15 12.36
N LYS A 49 -17.80 -8.02 12.98
CA LYS A 49 -17.00 -6.79 12.92
C LYS A 49 -15.60 -7.02 13.49
N ALA A 50 -15.50 -7.66 14.67
CA ALA A 50 -14.21 -7.99 15.28
C ALA A 50 -13.34 -8.86 14.35
N PHE A 51 -13.92 -9.91 13.77
CA PHE A 51 -13.21 -10.83 12.88
C PHE A 51 -12.71 -10.13 11.61
N ALA A 52 -13.57 -9.32 10.97
CA ALA A 52 -13.19 -8.52 9.81
C ALA A 52 -12.08 -7.52 10.14
N GLY A 53 -12.15 -6.88 11.30
CA GLY A 53 -11.11 -5.98 11.80
C GLY A 53 -9.76 -6.68 11.99
N VAL A 54 -9.76 -7.91 12.50
CA VAL A 54 -8.53 -8.72 12.63
C VAL A 54 -7.94 -9.07 11.27
N ILE A 55 -8.77 -9.46 10.29
CA ILE A 55 -8.30 -9.73 8.91
C ILE A 55 -7.67 -8.47 8.32
N LEU A 56 -8.33 -7.33 8.46
CA LEU A 56 -7.84 -6.04 7.96
C LEU A 56 -6.53 -5.65 8.64
N LEU A 57 -6.43 -5.84 9.96
CA LEU A 57 -5.21 -5.59 10.73
C LEU A 57 -4.05 -6.49 10.28
N ILE A 58 -4.30 -7.78 10.03
CA ILE A 58 -3.29 -8.70 9.49
C ILE A 58 -2.78 -8.19 8.14
N ALA A 59 -3.68 -7.76 7.25
CA ALA A 59 -3.31 -7.22 5.94
C ALA A 59 -2.42 -5.96 6.08
N TRP A 60 -2.80 -5.03 6.97
CA TRP A 60 -1.98 -3.86 7.30
C TRP A 60 -0.59 -4.23 7.82
N ILE A 61 -0.51 -5.15 8.77
CA ILE A 61 0.76 -5.58 9.36
C ILE A 61 1.68 -6.17 8.29
N ILE A 62 1.15 -6.98 7.37
CA ILE A 62 1.94 -7.54 6.25
C ILE A 62 2.50 -6.41 5.38
N LEU A 63 1.67 -5.46 4.96
CA LEU A 63 2.08 -4.35 4.09
C LEU A 63 3.12 -3.45 4.77
N ILE A 64 2.88 -3.07 6.03
CA ILE A 64 3.78 -2.21 6.79
C ILE A 64 5.11 -2.92 7.03
N ARG A 65 5.11 -4.16 7.53
CA ARG A 65 6.36 -4.88 7.81
C ARG A 65 7.19 -5.10 6.55
N ALA A 66 6.56 -5.45 5.43
CA ALA A 66 7.25 -5.59 4.16
C ALA A 66 7.88 -4.25 3.72
N THR A 67 7.14 -3.14 3.87
CA THR A 67 7.63 -1.80 3.52
C THR A 67 8.80 -1.37 4.40
N LEU A 68 8.66 -1.48 5.72
CA LEU A 68 9.69 -1.11 6.69
C LEU A 68 10.97 -1.96 6.51
N GLY A 69 10.81 -3.27 6.36
CA GLY A 69 11.91 -4.21 6.16
C GLY A 69 12.67 -3.98 4.85
N SER A 70 12.02 -3.37 3.86
CA SER A 70 12.61 -3.13 2.55
C SER A 70 13.28 -1.76 2.45
N LEU A 71 12.61 -0.69 2.90
CA LEU A 71 13.07 0.68 2.70
C LEU A 71 14.10 1.15 3.75
N GLY A 72 13.99 0.67 5.00
CA GLY A 72 14.75 1.22 6.12
C GLY A 72 14.39 2.68 6.45
N ALA A 73 14.95 3.24 7.52
CA ALA A 73 14.58 4.56 8.03
C ALA A 73 14.79 5.69 7.00
N ILE A 74 15.90 5.68 6.27
CA ILE A 74 16.19 6.67 5.21
C ILE A 74 15.20 6.53 4.06
N GLY A 75 14.90 5.30 3.62
CA GLY A 75 13.92 5.07 2.56
C GLY A 75 12.53 5.55 2.94
N ILE A 76 12.12 5.37 4.20
CA ILE A 76 10.85 5.88 4.73
C ILE A 76 10.84 7.42 4.73
N LEU A 77 11.92 8.06 5.16
CA LEU A 77 12.04 9.53 5.14
C LEU A 77 11.96 10.07 3.71
N LEU A 78 12.69 9.46 2.78
CA LEU A 78 12.67 9.84 1.37
C LEU A 78 11.28 9.60 0.75
N ALA A 79 10.62 8.49 1.09
CA ALA A 79 9.25 8.24 0.66
C ALA A 79 8.31 9.32 1.21
N ALA A 80 8.36 9.61 2.51
CA ALA A 80 7.54 10.65 3.12
C ALA A 80 7.76 12.02 2.45
N ALA A 81 9.01 12.39 2.18
CA ALA A 81 9.34 13.63 1.47
C ALA A 81 8.83 13.63 0.02
N PHE A 82 9.08 12.56 -0.73
CA PHE A 82 8.62 12.41 -2.12
C PHE A 82 7.09 12.48 -2.22
N PHE A 83 6.38 11.74 -1.38
CA PHE A 83 4.91 11.71 -1.39
C PHE A 83 4.31 13.01 -0.86
N GLY A 84 4.90 13.63 0.18
CA GLY A 84 4.48 14.96 0.64
C GLY A 84 4.61 16.01 -0.48
N LEU A 85 5.73 16.00 -1.21
CA LEU A 85 5.91 16.87 -2.38
C LEU A 85 4.99 16.50 -3.54
N ALA A 86 4.68 15.22 -3.76
CA ALA A 86 3.74 14.80 -4.79
C ALA A 86 2.31 15.27 -4.48
N ILE A 87 1.86 15.19 -3.23
CA ILE A 87 0.57 15.78 -2.78
C ILE A 87 0.57 17.27 -3.08
N TRP A 88 1.61 17.97 -2.66
CA TRP A 88 1.71 19.41 -2.89
C TRP A 88 1.66 19.73 -4.38
N LEU A 89 2.45 19.05 -5.21
CA LEU A 89 2.46 19.25 -6.66
C LEU A 89 1.09 19.03 -7.30
N VAL A 90 0.35 18.00 -6.88
CA VAL A 90 -1.01 17.73 -7.38
C VAL A 90 -1.98 18.82 -6.94
N VAL A 91 -1.93 19.23 -5.68
CA VAL A 91 -2.80 20.28 -5.13
C VAL A 91 -2.55 21.62 -5.83
N ASP A 92 -1.29 22.03 -5.93
CA ASP A 92 -0.87 23.30 -6.53
C ASP A 92 -1.08 23.30 -8.05
N GLY A 93 -0.63 22.24 -8.74
CA GLY A 93 -0.70 22.14 -10.20
C GLY A 93 -2.11 21.98 -10.76
N LEU A 94 -3.02 21.34 -10.02
CA LEU A 94 -4.43 21.21 -10.43
C LEU A 94 -5.31 22.32 -9.83
N GLY A 95 -4.76 23.24 -9.02
CA GLY A 95 -5.51 24.29 -8.35
C GLY A 95 -6.60 23.75 -7.42
N LEU A 96 -6.37 22.60 -6.81
CA LEU A 96 -7.34 21.97 -5.91
C LEU A 96 -7.42 22.78 -4.62
N SER A 97 -8.64 23.10 -4.19
CA SER A 97 -8.84 23.68 -2.87
C SER A 97 -8.46 22.65 -1.80
N THR A 98 -7.61 23.07 -0.87
CA THR A 98 -7.23 22.29 0.30
C THR A 98 -8.40 22.08 1.28
N ASP A 99 -9.54 22.72 1.03
CA ASP A 99 -10.74 22.60 1.87
C ASP A 99 -11.64 21.45 1.41
N ASN A 100 -11.38 20.86 0.23
CA ASN A 100 -12.12 19.70 -0.24
C ASN A 100 -11.58 18.41 0.37
N PHE A 101 -12.01 18.13 1.60
CA PHE A 101 -11.63 16.95 2.36
C PHE A 101 -11.81 15.65 1.57
N ARG A 102 -12.88 15.52 0.77
CA ARG A 102 -13.14 14.33 -0.05
C ARG A 102 -12.02 14.07 -1.06
N VAL A 103 -11.62 15.09 -1.80
CA VAL A 103 -10.55 14.95 -2.83
C VAL A 103 -9.21 14.66 -2.16
N ILE A 104 -8.91 15.31 -1.04
CA ILE A 104 -7.66 15.10 -0.30
C ILE A 104 -7.58 13.68 0.24
N SER A 105 -8.67 13.14 0.80
CA SER A 105 -8.71 11.75 1.29
C SER A 105 -8.35 10.76 0.18
N TYR A 106 -8.94 10.88 -1.01
CA TYR A 106 -8.60 10.03 -2.15
C TYR A 106 -7.12 10.12 -2.54
N ILE A 107 -6.55 11.33 -2.57
CA ILE A 107 -5.14 11.53 -2.89
C ILE A 107 -4.26 10.83 -1.85
N ILE A 108 -4.53 11.03 -0.56
CA ILE A 108 -3.77 10.41 0.53
C ILE A 108 -3.89 8.88 0.46
N GLU A 109 -5.07 8.33 0.26
CA GLU A 109 -5.32 6.89 0.19
C GLU A 109 -4.58 6.22 -0.98
N ILE A 110 -4.65 6.82 -2.18
CA ILE A 110 -3.96 6.31 -3.37
C ILE A 110 -2.43 6.38 -3.17
N LEU A 111 -1.92 7.45 -2.58
CA LEU A 111 -0.48 7.58 -2.34
C LEU A 111 -0.01 6.63 -1.25
N LEU A 112 -0.80 6.44 -0.19
CA LEU A 112 -0.50 5.45 0.85
C LEU A 112 -0.46 4.04 0.27
N ALA A 113 -1.43 3.67 -0.56
CA ALA A 113 -1.42 2.40 -1.27
C ALA A 113 -0.19 2.25 -2.19
N SER A 114 0.23 3.34 -2.84
CA SER A 114 1.43 3.39 -3.69
C SER A 114 2.70 3.16 -2.89
N VAL A 115 2.87 3.83 -1.74
CA VAL A 115 4.00 3.64 -0.82
C VAL A 115 4.11 2.18 -0.41
N LEU A 116 3.00 1.60 0.04
CA LEU A 116 2.98 0.22 0.54
C LEU A 116 3.31 -0.78 -0.57
N SER A 117 2.75 -0.59 -1.77
CA SER A 117 3.03 -1.46 -2.92
C SER A 117 4.49 -1.40 -3.37
N ILE A 118 5.05 -0.19 -3.44
CA ILE A 118 6.48 0.02 -3.74
C ILE A 118 7.33 -0.63 -2.65
N GLY A 119 6.97 -0.44 -1.38
CA GLY A 119 7.67 -1.01 -0.24
C GLY A 119 7.77 -2.53 -0.31
N VAL A 120 6.64 -3.20 -0.52
CA VAL A 120 6.58 -4.65 -0.69
C VAL A 120 7.38 -5.12 -1.90
N SER A 121 7.45 -4.31 -2.97
CA SER A 121 8.12 -4.68 -4.22
C SER A 121 9.62 -4.32 -4.23
N TRP A 122 10.09 -3.47 -3.32
CA TRP A 122 11.43 -2.90 -3.35
C TRP A 122 12.55 -3.92 -3.12
N SER A 123 12.29 -5.01 -2.39
CA SER A 123 13.26 -6.10 -2.22
C SER A 123 13.63 -6.76 -3.55
N HIS A 124 12.65 -6.93 -4.44
CA HIS A 124 12.86 -7.45 -5.79
C HIS A 124 13.56 -6.44 -6.70
N VAL A 125 13.18 -5.15 -6.62
CA VAL A 125 13.82 -4.09 -7.39
C VAL A 125 15.29 -3.94 -7.02
N ARG A 126 15.61 -3.89 -5.71
CA ARG A 126 16.99 -3.79 -5.22
C ARG A 126 17.87 -4.91 -5.74
N ARG A 127 17.42 -6.17 -5.68
CA ARG A 127 18.17 -7.35 -6.17
C ARG A 127 18.50 -7.25 -7.66
N ARG A 128 17.55 -6.76 -8.47
CA ARG A 128 17.77 -6.54 -9.91
C ARG A 128 18.77 -5.42 -10.18
N VAL A 129 18.62 -4.29 -9.51
CA VAL A 129 19.50 -3.12 -9.69
C VAL A 129 20.93 -3.43 -9.23
N SER A 130 21.10 -4.17 -8.14
CA SER A 130 22.43 -4.58 -7.66
C SER A 130 23.09 -5.65 -8.54
N GLY A 131 22.42 -6.14 -9.59
CA GLY A 131 22.94 -7.21 -10.43
C GLY A 131 23.08 -8.54 -9.69
N GLN A 132 22.40 -8.71 -8.54
CA GLN A 132 22.27 -10.00 -7.87
C GLN A 132 21.29 -10.85 -8.70
N VAL A 133 21.81 -11.39 -9.80
CA VAL A 133 21.23 -12.55 -10.46
C VAL A 133 21.42 -13.70 -9.49
N ASP A 134 20.32 -14.31 -9.03
CA ASP A 134 20.35 -15.50 -8.20
C ASP A 134 21.30 -16.53 -8.82
N THR A 135 22.44 -16.77 -8.18
CA THR A 135 23.27 -17.96 -8.45
C THR A 135 22.53 -19.25 -8.09
N ASP A 136 21.34 -19.15 -7.49
CA ASP A 136 20.47 -20.27 -7.12
C ASP A 136 19.78 -20.96 -8.31
N GLU A 137 19.94 -20.50 -9.56
CA GLU A 137 19.51 -21.25 -10.76
C GLU A 137 20.51 -22.36 -11.19
N LEU A 138 21.68 -22.49 -10.56
CA LEU A 138 22.67 -23.53 -10.91
C LEU A 138 22.63 -24.82 -10.05
N ASP A 139 21.88 -24.83 -8.94
CA ASP A 139 21.85 -25.97 -7.98
C ASP A 139 20.58 -26.83 -8.07
N ARG A 140 19.81 -26.74 -9.16
CA ARG A 140 18.71 -27.68 -9.45
C ARG A 140 18.85 -28.29 -10.84
N GLY A 141 19.97 -28.98 -11.05
CA GLY A 141 20.13 -30.01 -12.08
C GLY A 141 19.51 -31.32 -11.64
#